data_AF-A0AAN9BRS9-F1
#
_entry.id   AF-A0AAN9BRS9-F1
#
_cell.length_a   1.000
_cell.length_b   1.000
_cell.length_c   1.000
_cell.angle_alpha   90.00
_cell.angle_beta   90.00
_cell.angle_gamma   90.00
#
_symmetry.space_group_name_H-M   'P 1'
#
loop_
_entity.id
_entity.type
_entity.pdbx_description
1 polymer ?
#
loop_
_entity_poly.entity_id
_entity_poly.type
_entity_poly.pdbx_seq_one_letter_code
_entity_poly.pdbx_strand_id
1 'polypeptide(L)'
;MKKLAGTKWGASSNILRQVYTGHVRPVMEYGAAAWATAAKSNTSRLNKVQNASKRIITGGLKTTPIHALEATTRLPSLDHRREEKVIVQYEKLQRLPSHPAHQHTQQLTKNRLKRSSFNHLAKQLEKTQTSFLPRTPEEQEPLQDAEEWNSQLSKVLFVTDMPGVTSKREQQDAVLKNLTLEMMHQDYNASVWTHIYTDGSSDGAIKNGGSGILVRYPDGHTLSRSLPAGELSSNYRAELTALREAVSLVSEHPPSHAVFLTDCRSAVQSLQSPKEQLERDTQRLLCTLSQSTNVAVQWIPAHCGLSWNEEADRLAAIWSRQDQQSLTVKPKPW
;
A
#
# COMPACT_ATOMS: atom_id res chain seq x y z
N MET A 1 -20.77 -14.30 -17.81
CA MET A 1 -21.20 -12.99 -18.35
C MET A 1 -22.49 -13.06 -19.17
N LYS A 2 -22.59 -13.83 -20.27
CA LYS A 2 -23.83 -13.89 -21.09
C LYS A 2 -25.09 -14.20 -20.28
N LYS A 3 -25.01 -15.13 -19.32
CA LYS A 3 -26.14 -15.50 -18.44
C LYS A 3 -26.59 -14.39 -17.47
N LEU A 4 -25.78 -13.34 -17.30
CA LEU A 4 -26.07 -12.21 -16.42
C LEU A 4 -26.57 -10.98 -17.19
N ALA A 5 -26.62 -11.04 -18.53
CA ALA A 5 -26.97 -9.92 -19.38
C ALA A 5 -28.24 -10.23 -20.17
N GLY A 6 -29.16 -9.27 -20.25
CA GLY A 6 -30.39 -9.38 -21.01
C GLY A 6 -31.02 -8.01 -21.27
N THR A 7 -32.00 -7.96 -22.18
CA THR A 7 -32.63 -6.71 -22.63
C THR A 7 -33.80 -6.27 -21.75
N LYS A 8 -34.51 -7.23 -21.12
CA LYS A 8 -35.63 -6.99 -20.19
C LYS A 8 -35.26 -7.21 -18.72
N TRP A 9 -34.23 -8.01 -18.47
CA TRP A 9 -33.73 -8.39 -17.15
C TRP A 9 -32.22 -8.61 -17.25
N GLY A 10 -31.48 -8.37 -16.18
CA GLY A 10 -30.03 -8.60 -16.15
C GLY A 10 -29.28 -7.56 -15.32
N ALA A 11 -27.97 -7.80 -15.17
CA ALA A 11 -27.07 -6.91 -14.46
C ALA A 11 -26.79 -5.64 -15.28
N SER A 12 -26.60 -4.52 -14.59
CA SER A 12 -26.24 -3.24 -15.22
C SER A 12 -24.86 -3.31 -15.89
N SER A 13 -24.60 -2.40 -16.83
CA SER A 13 -23.30 -2.29 -17.51
C SER A 13 -22.13 -2.12 -16.51
N ASN A 14 -22.36 -1.42 -15.41
CA ASN A 14 -21.37 -1.26 -14.33
C ASN A 14 -21.05 -2.59 -13.64
N ILE A 15 -22.06 -3.38 -13.28
CA ILE A 15 -21.87 -4.69 -12.65
C ILE A 15 -21.19 -5.65 -13.64
N LEU A 16 -21.63 -5.68 -14.90
CA LEU A 16 -21.01 -6.53 -15.92
C LEU A 16 -19.54 -6.14 -16.16
N ARG A 17 -19.23 -4.83 -16.14
CA ARG A 17 -17.85 -4.35 -16.21
C ARG A 17 -17.05 -4.85 -15.01
N GLN A 18 -17.57 -4.75 -13.79
CA GLN A 18 -16.91 -5.25 -12.57
C GLN A 18 -16.64 -6.76 -12.66
N VAL A 19 -17.62 -7.55 -13.09
CA VAL A 19 -17.45 -8.99 -13.31
C VAL A 19 -16.35 -9.26 -14.33
N TYR A 20 -16.33 -8.54 -15.45
CA TYR A 20 -15.25 -8.66 -16.44
C TYR A 20 -13.89 -8.33 -15.83
N THR A 21 -13.76 -7.18 -15.17
CA THR A 21 -12.48 -6.70 -14.64
C THR A 21 -11.95 -7.53 -13.47
N GLY A 22 -12.85 -8.11 -12.66
CA GLY A 22 -12.50 -8.89 -11.46
C GLY A 22 -12.31 -10.38 -11.71
N HIS A 23 -12.96 -10.97 -12.72
CA HIS A 23 -12.93 -12.43 -12.93
C HIS A 23 -12.38 -12.84 -14.29
N VAL A 24 -12.75 -12.14 -15.37
CA VAL A 24 -12.36 -12.55 -16.73
C VAL A 24 -10.99 -12.01 -17.11
N ARG A 25 -10.77 -10.70 -16.91
CA ARG A 25 -9.53 -10.01 -17.28
C ARG A 25 -8.30 -10.56 -16.53
N PRO A 26 -8.34 -10.84 -15.21
CA PRO A 26 -7.17 -11.37 -14.51
C PRO A 26 -6.67 -12.70 -15.07
N VAL A 27 -7.59 -13.59 -15.48
CA VAL A 27 -7.24 -14.88 -16.11
C VAL A 27 -6.54 -14.66 -17.46
N MET A 28 -7.02 -13.70 -18.26
CA MET A 28 -6.39 -13.38 -19.55
C MET A 28 -5.05 -12.65 -19.41
N GLU A 29 -4.85 -11.90 -18.33
CA GLU A 29 -3.62 -11.13 -18.07
C GLU A 29 -2.59 -11.91 -17.24
N TYR A 30 -2.92 -13.12 -16.78
CA TYR A 30 -2.01 -13.94 -15.98
C TYR A 30 -0.72 -14.22 -16.74
N GLY A 31 0.42 -13.87 -16.14
CA GLY A 31 1.74 -14.02 -16.76
C GLY A 31 1.96 -13.12 -17.98
N ALA A 32 1.19 -12.04 -18.18
CA ALA A 32 1.26 -11.18 -19.38
C ALA A 32 2.66 -10.73 -19.77
N ALA A 33 3.52 -10.42 -18.79
CA ALA A 33 4.91 -10.04 -19.04
C ALA A 33 5.71 -11.16 -19.72
N ALA A 34 5.48 -12.42 -19.35
CA ALA A 34 6.23 -13.57 -19.87
C ALA A 34 5.88 -13.89 -21.33
N TRP A 35 4.61 -13.77 -21.70
CA TRP A 35 4.15 -14.00 -23.07
C TRP A 35 3.97 -12.70 -23.87
N ALA A 36 4.50 -11.57 -23.40
CA ALA A 36 4.23 -10.27 -23.99
C ALA A 36 4.62 -10.16 -25.48
N THR A 37 5.68 -10.88 -25.85
CA THR A 37 6.25 -10.93 -27.21
C THR A 37 5.75 -12.12 -28.03
N ALA A 38 4.67 -12.77 -27.59
CA ALA A 38 4.01 -13.83 -28.35
C ALA A 38 3.48 -13.31 -29.70
N ALA A 39 3.25 -14.25 -30.62
CA ALA A 39 2.74 -13.93 -31.95
C ALA A 39 1.37 -13.22 -31.86
N LYS A 40 1.14 -12.25 -32.76
CA LYS A 40 -0.13 -11.49 -32.84
C LYS A 40 -1.36 -12.40 -32.99
N SER A 41 -1.21 -13.58 -33.60
CA SER A 41 -2.28 -14.57 -33.71
C SER A 41 -2.79 -15.05 -32.35
N ASN A 42 -1.90 -15.24 -31.38
CA ASN A 42 -2.26 -15.65 -30.02
C ASN A 42 -2.93 -14.51 -29.25
N THR A 43 -2.36 -13.31 -29.31
CA THR A 43 -2.93 -12.13 -28.60
C THR A 43 -4.27 -11.71 -29.20
N SER A 44 -4.47 -11.89 -30.51
CA SER A 44 -5.75 -11.66 -31.18
C SER A 44 -6.87 -12.55 -30.67
N ARG A 45 -6.58 -13.76 -30.16
CA ARG A 45 -7.60 -14.63 -29.55
C ARG A 45 -8.13 -14.02 -28.25
N LEU A 46 -7.27 -13.39 -27.45
CA LEU A 46 -7.68 -12.68 -26.24
C LEU A 46 -8.48 -11.41 -26.58
N ASN A 47 -8.08 -10.68 -27.62
CA ASN A 47 -8.84 -9.52 -28.11
C ASN A 47 -10.29 -9.89 -28.48
N LYS A 48 -10.51 -11.08 -29.06
CA LYS A 48 -11.88 -11.57 -29.34
C LYS A 48 -12.71 -11.74 -28.06
N VAL A 49 -12.11 -12.23 -26.97
CA VAL A 49 -12.78 -12.40 -25.68
C VAL A 49 -13.10 -11.05 -25.04
N GLN A 50 -12.16 -10.10 -25.03
CA GLN A 50 -12.42 -8.73 -24.54
C GLN A 50 -13.52 -8.05 -25.37
N ASN A 51 -13.46 -8.15 -26.70
CA ASN A 51 -14.46 -7.54 -27.59
C ASN A 51 -15.85 -8.15 -27.40
N ALA A 52 -15.96 -9.47 -27.21
CA ALA A 52 -17.22 -10.11 -26.87
C ALA A 52 -17.75 -9.60 -25.51
N SER A 53 -16.88 -9.45 -24.52
CA SER A 53 -17.24 -8.95 -23.19
C SER A 53 -17.73 -7.50 -23.25
N LYS A 54 -17.04 -6.62 -24.00
CA LYS A 54 -17.47 -5.23 -24.22
C LYS A 54 -18.85 -5.13 -24.87
N ARG A 55 -19.17 -6.01 -25.82
CA ARG A 55 -20.51 -6.07 -26.45
C ARG A 55 -21.58 -6.52 -25.46
N ILE A 56 -21.29 -7.51 -24.60
CA ILE A 56 -22.21 -7.92 -23.53
C ILE A 56 -22.45 -6.77 -22.55
N ILE A 57 -21.40 -6.04 -22.15
CA ILE A 57 -21.50 -4.91 -21.22
C ILE A 57 -22.36 -3.77 -21.78
N THR A 58 -22.19 -3.47 -23.07
CA THR A 58 -22.85 -2.32 -23.73
C THR A 58 -24.20 -2.66 -24.37
N GLY A 59 -24.48 -3.94 -24.59
CA GLY A 59 -25.56 -4.37 -25.49
C GLY A 59 -25.28 -4.08 -26.98
N GLY A 60 -24.04 -3.70 -27.33
CA GLY A 60 -23.68 -3.30 -28.69
C GLY A 60 -23.76 -4.44 -29.72
N LEU A 61 -24.26 -4.11 -30.92
CA LEU A 61 -24.34 -5.02 -32.07
C LEU A 61 -22.95 -5.55 -32.45
N LYS A 62 -22.88 -6.68 -33.17
CA LYS A 62 -21.60 -7.26 -33.64
C LYS A 62 -20.80 -6.29 -34.53
N THR A 63 -21.47 -5.37 -35.21
CA THR A 63 -20.88 -4.37 -36.11
C THR A 63 -20.35 -3.12 -35.38
N THR A 64 -20.68 -2.92 -34.09
CA THR A 64 -20.23 -1.73 -33.36
C THR A 64 -18.69 -1.66 -33.36
N PRO A 65 -18.09 -0.51 -33.73
CA PRO A 65 -16.65 -0.33 -33.75
C PRO A 65 -15.99 -0.59 -32.38
N ILE A 66 -14.79 -1.18 -32.40
CA ILE A 66 -14.08 -1.60 -31.17
C ILE A 66 -13.70 -0.39 -30.31
N HIS A 67 -13.22 0.70 -30.92
CA HIS A 67 -12.82 1.92 -30.19
C HIS A 67 -14.03 2.58 -29.50
N ALA A 68 -15.21 2.55 -30.13
CA ALA A 68 -16.44 3.04 -29.51
C ALA A 68 -16.81 2.22 -28.27
N LEU A 69 -16.70 0.89 -28.36
CA LEU A 69 -16.91 0.00 -27.21
C LEU A 69 -15.92 0.27 -26.07
N GLU A 70 -14.65 0.60 -26.38
CA GLU A 70 -13.62 0.93 -25.38
C GLU A 70 -13.96 2.23 -24.65
N ALA A 71 -14.35 3.26 -25.40
CA ALA A 71 -14.77 4.54 -24.85
C ALA A 71 -16.00 4.38 -23.93
N THR A 72 -17.04 3.66 -24.37
CA THR A 72 -18.26 3.45 -23.58
C THR A 72 -18.01 2.62 -22.33
N THR A 73 -17.19 1.57 -22.42
CA THR A 73 -16.92 0.68 -21.28
C THR A 73 -15.82 1.19 -20.35
N ARG A 74 -15.04 2.20 -20.79
CA ARG A 74 -13.81 2.65 -20.12
C ARG A 74 -12.82 1.50 -19.91
N LEU A 75 -12.76 0.57 -20.87
CA LEU A 75 -11.82 -0.54 -20.85
C LEU A 75 -10.72 -0.29 -21.89
N PRO A 76 -9.45 -0.17 -21.48
CA PRO A 76 -8.34 -0.04 -22.42
C PRO A 76 -8.15 -1.31 -23.26
N SER A 77 -7.44 -1.18 -24.38
CA SER A 77 -7.07 -2.34 -25.20
C SER A 77 -6.18 -3.32 -24.42
N LEU A 78 -6.28 -4.62 -24.72
CA LEU A 78 -5.42 -5.61 -24.06
C LEU A 78 -3.94 -5.47 -24.45
N ASP A 79 -3.63 -4.76 -25.53
CA ASP A 79 -2.26 -4.48 -25.92
C ASP A 79 -1.65 -3.43 -24.97
N HIS A 80 -2.36 -2.32 -24.71
CA HIS A 80 -1.95 -1.32 -23.71
C HIS A 80 -1.77 -1.95 -22.33
N ARG A 81 -2.73 -2.78 -21.91
CA ARG A 81 -2.66 -3.49 -20.62
C ARG A 81 -1.46 -4.41 -20.50
N ARG A 82 -1.07 -5.06 -21.59
CA ARG A 82 0.10 -5.94 -21.63
C ARG A 82 1.39 -5.14 -21.53
N GLU A 83 1.46 -3.99 -22.21
CA GLU A 83 2.58 -3.06 -22.11
C GLU A 83 2.74 -2.56 -20.67
N GLU A 84 1.65 -2.14 -20.01
CA GLU A 84 1.66 -1.79 -18.57
C GLU A 84 2.23 -2.92 -17.70
N LYS A 85 1.80 -4.17 -17.94
CA LYS A 85 2.31 -5.34 -17.19
C LYS A 85 3.79 -5.62 -17.43
N VAL A 86 4.28 -5.40 -18.66
CA VAL A 86 5.70 -5.53 -18.99
C VAL A 86 6.53 -4.52 -18.22
N ILE A 87 6.10 -3.26 -18.19
CA ILE A 87 6.81 -2.19 -17.50
C ILE A 87 6.82 -2.45 -15.99
N VAL A 88 5.67 -2.76 -15.39
CA VAL A 88 5.59 -3.10 -13.97
C VAL A 88 6.54 -4.26 -13.62
N GLN A 89 6.61 -5.31 -14.46
CA GLN A 89 7.52 -6.42 -14.23
C GLN A 89 8.99 -6.02 -14.38
N TYR A 90 9.31 -5.21 -15.39
CA TYR A 90 10.66 -4.72 -15.62
C TYR A 90 11.16 -3.84 -14.48
N GLU A 91 10.33 -2.90 -14.05
CA GLU A 91 10.54 -2.02 -12.89
C GLU A 91 10.78 -2.83 -11.61
N LYS A 92 10.01 -3.90 -11.37
CA LYS A 92 10.27 -4.81 -10.24
C LYS A 92 11.63 -5.48 -10.31
N LEU A 93 12.03 -5.95 -11.49
CA LEU A 93 13.33 -6.60 -11.68
C LEU A 93 14.49 -5.60 -11.50
N GLN A 94 14.33 -4.36 -11.95
CA GLN A 94 15.34 -3.31 -11.75
C GLN A 94 15.57 -3.01 -10.27
N ARG A 95 14.51 -3.07 -9.44
CA ARG A 95 14.59 -2.83 -8.00
C ARG A 95 15.05 -4.02 -7.18
N LEU A 96 15.29 -5.19 -7.78
CA LEU A 96 15.70 -6.39 -7.04
C LEU A 96 17.09 -6.88 -7.48
N PRO A 97 18.19 -6.26 -7.02
CA PRO A 97 19.55 -6.60 -7.46
C PRO A 97 19.92 -8.07 -7.28
N SER A 98 19.41 -8.70 -6.22
CA SER A 98 19.63 -10.10 -5.88
C SER A 98 18.84 -11.10 -6.74
N HIS A 99 17.82 -10.64 -7.48
CA HIS A 99 17.01 -11.52 -8.30
C HIS A 99 17.79 -11.98 -9.56
N PRO A 100 17.80 -13.28 -9.93
CA PRO A 100 18.58 -13.76 -11.08
C PRO A 100 18.28 -13.05 -12.41
N ALA A 101 17.02 -12.65 -12.62
CA ALA A 101 16.62 -11.90 -13.81
C ALA A 101 17.05 -10.42 -13.83
N HIS A 102 17.53 -9.84 -12.73
CA HIS A 102 18.07 -8.48 -12.69
C HIS A 102 19.32 -8.36 -13.59
N GLN A 103 20.25 -9.30 -13.49
CA GLN A 103 21.45 -9.29 -14.35
C GLN A 103 21.08 -9.32 -15.84
N HIS A 104 20.01 -10.03 -16.19
CA HIS A 104 19.53 -10.08 -17.56
C HIS A 104 18.95 -8.76 -18.06
N THR A 105 18.34 -7.93 -17.20
CA THR A 105 17.82 -6.61 -17.64
C THR A 105 18.95 -5.62 -17.95
N GLN A 106 20.10 -5.76 -17.28
CA GLN A 106 21.30 -4.93 -17.53
C GLN A 106 22.00 -5.27 -18.86
N GLN A 107 21.86 -6.49 -19.35
CA GLN A 107 22.52 -6.91 -20.59
C GLN A 107 21.97 -6.18 -21.82
N LEU A 108 22.87 -5.96 -22.80
CA LEU A 108 22.49 -5.47 -24.12
C LEU A 108 21.60 -6.51 -24.83
N THR A 109 20.46 -6.05 -25.35
CA THR A 109 19.55 -6.92 -26.09
C THR A 109 20.13 -7.21 -27.47
N LYS A 110 20.40 -8.49 -27.77
CA LYS A 110 20.72 -8.90 -29.14
C LYS A 110 19.47 -8.73 -30.01
N ASN A 111 19.59 -7.95 -31.08
CA ASN A 111 18.50 -7.74 -32.04
C ASN A 111 18.15 -9.08 -32.70
N ARG A 112 16.99 -9.61 -32.35
CA ARG A 112 16.43 -10.81 -32.99
C ARG A 112 15.57 -10.38 -34.18
N LEU A 113 15.91 -10.88 -35.37
CA LEU A 113 15.27 -10.51 -36.64
C LEU A 113 13.74 -10.71 -36.69
N LYS A 114 13.19 -11.68 -35.94
CA LYS A 114 11.77 -12.08 -36.04
C LYS A 114 10.91 -11.83 -34.81
N ARG A 115 11.50 -11.66 -33.62
CA ARG A 115 10.77 -11.46 -32.36
C ARG A 115 11.57 -10.61 -31.39
N SER A 116 10.94 -9.59 -30.82
CA SER A 116 11.51 -8.85 -29.70
C SER A 116 11.59 -9.75 -28.46
N SER A 117 12.60 -9.52 -27.62
CA SER A 117 12.67 -10.09 -26.27
C SER A 117 11.87 -9.22 -25.29
N PHE A 118 11.58 -9.77 -24.12
CA PHE A 118 11.01 -9.02 -23.00
C PHE A 118 11.80 -7.72 -22.73
N ASN A 119 13.13 -7.83 -22.57
CA ASN A 119 14.00 -6.67 -22.33
C ASN A 119 13.95 -5.63 -23.45
N HIS A 120 13.84 -6.06 -24.71
CA HIS A 120 13.74 -5.12 -25.83
C HIS A 120 12.43 -4.33 -25.76
N LEU A 121 11.31 -5.03 -25.52
CA LEU A 121 10.01 -4.39 -25.36
C LEU A 121 10.00 -3.47 -24.14
N ALA A 122 10.53 -3.91 -23.00
CA ALA A 122 10.58 -3.12 -21.78
C ALA A 122 11.42 -1.83 -21.96
N LYS A 123 12.64 -1.92 -22.49
CA LYS A 123 13.50 -0.75 -22.76
C LYS A 123 12.90 0.21 -23.78
N GLN A 124 12.14 -0.31 -24.75
CA GLN A 124 11.40 0.53 -25.70
C GLN A 124 10.28 1.29 -24.99
N LEU A 125 9.51 0.61 -24.14
CA LEU A 125 8.40 1.20 -23.40
C LEU A 125 8.87 2.21 -22.35
N GLU A 126 9.96 1.92 -21.64
CA GLU A 126 10.62 2.80 -20.68
C GLU A 126 10.97 4.15 -21.33
N LYS A 127 11.59 4.13 -22.52
CA LYS A 127 11.91 5.34 -23.29
C LYS A 127 10.68 6.18 -23.66
N THR A 128 9.54 5.54 -23.90
CA THR A 128 8.28 6.23 -24.21
C THR A 128 7.53 6.73 -22.97
N GLN A 129 7.86 6.23 -21.78
CA GLN A 129 7.15 6.54 -20.52
C GLN A 129 8.02 7.28 -19.49
N THR A 130 9.13 7.87 -19.91
CA THR A 130 10.10 8.58 -19.07
C THR A 130 9.48 9.67 -18.17
N SER A 131 8.33 10.24 -18.53
CA SER A 131 7.65 11.25 -17.72
C SER A 131 6.96 10.70 -16.47
N PHE A 132 6.67 9.40 -16.43
CA PHE A 132 5.95 8.75 -15.31
C PHE A 132 6.84 7.83 -14.48
N LEU A 133 7.95 7.35 -15.03
CA LEU A 133 8.87 6.46 -14.33
C LEU A 133 9.92 7.25 -13.54
N PRO A 134 10.32 6.78 -12.34
CA PRO A 134 11.38 7.42 -11.57
C PRO A 134 12.71 7.35 -12.34
N ARG A 135 13.49 8.43 -12.30
CA ARG A 135 14.79 8.52 -13.01
C ARG A 135 15.81 7.50 -12.51
N THR A 136 15.69 7.10 -11.25
CA THR A 136 16.54 6.09 -10.60
C THR A 136 15.61 5.19 -9.79
N PRO A 137 15.43 3.91 -10.18
CA PRO A 137 14.65 2.97 -9.40
C PRO A 137 15.31 2.74 -8.03
N GLU A 138 14.58 2.97 -6.94
CA GLU A 138 15.05 2.63 -5.59
C GLU A 138 15.16 1.12 -5.44
N GLU A 139 16.33 0.65 -4.98
CA GLU A 139 16.53 -0.76 -4.68
C GLU A 139 15.58 -1.22 -3.56
N GLN A 140 15.11 -2.45 -3.69
CA GLN A 140 14.24 -3.13 -2.75
C GLN A 140 14.87 -4.47 -2.38
N GLU A 141 14.70 -4.85 -1.12
CA GLU A 141 15.04 -6.19 -0.68
C GLU A 141 13.97 -7.20 -1.13
N PRO A 142 14.36 -8.43 -1.51
CA PRO A 142 13.40 -9.50 -1.74
C PRO A 142 12.55 -9.73 -0.49
N LEU A 143 11.27 -10.07 -0.71
CA LEU A 143 10.45 -10.59 0.37
C LEU A 143 11.08 -11.89 0.87
N GLN A 144 11.62 -11.88 2.08
CA GLN A 144 12.21 -13.06 2.71
C GLN A 144 11.15 -14.13 3.01
N ASP A 145 11.59 -15.39 2.95
CA ASP A 145 10.74 -16.59 3.11
C ASP A 145 10.06 -16.66 4.46
N ALA A 146 8.82 -17.17 4.48
CA ALA A 146 7.92 -17.21 5.64
C ALA A 146 8.43 -18.04 6.85
N GLU A 147 9.50 -18.82 6.69
CA GLU A 147 9.98 -19.76 7.71
C GLU A 147 10.82 -19.11 8.83
N GLU A 148 11.46 -17.96 8.62
CA GLU A 148 12.22 -17.24 9.67
C GLU A 148 11.33 -16.50 10.69
N TRP A 149 10.00 -16.46 10.49
CA TRP A 149 9.11 -15.46 11.10
C TRP A 149 8.26 -15.96 12.27
N ASN A 150 8.24 -17.26 12.53
CA ASN A 150 7.35 -17.85 13.54
C ASN A 150 7.89 -17.81 14.99
N SER A 151 9.13 -17.39 15.22
CA SER A 151 9.80 -17.64 16.51
C SER A 151 9.80 -16.47 17.51
N GLN A 152 9.38 -15.25 17.15
CA GLN A 152 9.54 -14.07 18.03
C GLN A 152 8.31 -13.19 18.27
N LEU A 153 7.15 -13.49 17.67
CA LEU A 153 5.93 -12.68 17.87
C LEU A 153 5.32 -12.78 19.28
N SER A 154 5.82 -13.68 20.13
CA SER A 154 5.17 -14.04 21.40
C SER A 154 5.21 -12.96 22.50
N LYS A 155 5.78 -11.77 22.24
CA LYS A 155 5.96 -10.71 23.27
C LYS A 155 5.26 -9.38 22.97
N VAL A 156 4.82 -9.13 21.74
CA VAL A 156 4.13 -7.87 21.40
C VAL A 156 2.63 -8.10 21.38
N LEU A 157 1.88 -7.32 22.16
CA LEU A 157 0.43 -7.40 22.19
C LEU A 157 -0.18 -6.54 21.07
N PHE A 158 -0.78 -7.16 20.06
CA PHE A 158 -1.49 -6.46 18.99
C PHE A 158 -3.00 -6.52 19.21
N VAL A 159 -3.64 -5.37 19.47
CA VAL A 159 -5.06 -5.28 19.79
C VAL A 159 -5.80 -4.45 18.75
N THR A 160 -6.75 -5.08 18.05
CA THR A 160 -7.53 -4.44 16.97
C THR A 160 -8.97 -4.11 17.37
N ASP A 161 -9.36 -4.52 18.56
CA ASP A 161 -10.71 -4.35 19.11
C ASP A 161 -10.66 -3.40 20.30
N MET A 162 -11.75 -2.69 20.52
CA MET A 162 -11.91 -1.80 21.68
C MET A 162 -13.12 -2.27 22.48
N PRO A 163 -12.98 -2.57 23.78
CA PRO A 163 -14.09 -3.07 24.60
C PRO A 163 -15.32 -2.14 24.54
N GLY A 164 -16.48 -2.71 24.21
CA GLY A 164 -17.74 -1.95 24.14
C GLY A 164 -18.00 -1.19 22.83
N VAL A 165 -17.10 -1.28 21.83
CA VAL A 165 -17.36 -0.75 20.48
C VAL A 165 -17.95 -1.82 19.59
N THR A 166 -19.20 -1.64 19.16
CA THR A 166 -19.89 -2.55 18.24
C THR A 166 -19.90 -2.02 16.80
N SER A 167 -20.08 -0.71 16.61
CA SER A 167 -20.06 -0.06 15.29
C SER A 167 -19.83 1.46 15.41
N LYS A 168 -18.79 1.97 14.75
CA LYS A 168 -18.47 3.41 14.65
C LYS A 168 -19.61 4.26 14.06
N ARG A 169 -20.57 3.66 13.34
CA ARG A 169 -21.72 4.36 12.74
C ARG A 169 -22.92 4.48 13.67
N GLU A 170 -22.93 3.73 14.77
CA GLU A 170 -24.08 3.65 15.69
C GLU A 170 -23.81 4.36 17.02
N GLN A 171 -22.55 4.56 17.39
CA GLN A 171 -22.16 5.19 18.66
C GLN A 171 -21.71 6.64 18.46
N GLN A 172 -22.14 7.54 19.35
CA GLN A 172 -21.74 8.94 19.35
C GLN A 172 -20.24 9.10 19.71
N ASP A 173 -19.58 10.10 19.14
CA ASP A 173 -18.14 10.36 19.36
C ASP A 173 -17.77 10.52 20.83
N ALA A 174 -18.63 11.15 21.63
CA ALA A 174 -18.43 11.30 23.07
C ALA A 174 -18.40 9.96 23.81
N VAL A 175 -19.18 8.97 23.37
CA VAL A 175 -19.17 7.61 23.92
C VAL A 175 -17.87 6.91 23.56
N LEU A 176 -17.44 7.00 22.29
CA LEU A 176 -16.18 6.42 21.83
C LEU A 176 -14.98 7.01 22.58
N LYS A 177 -14.98 8.32 22.83
CA LYS A 177 -13.97 9.00 23.65
C LYS A 177 -13.92 8.43 25.06
N ASN A 178 -15.05 8.36 25.75
CA ASN A 178 -15.10 7.89 27.14
C ASN A 178 -14.65 6.44 27.26
N LEU A 179 -15.12 5.56 26.36
CA LEU A 179 -14.70 4.15 26.32
C LEU A 179 -13.19 4.02 26.08
N THR A 180 -12.63 4.84 25.19
CA THR A 180 -11.18 4.82 24.92
C THR A 180 -10.39 5.29 26.14
N LEU A 181 -10.82 6.36 26.80
CA LEU A 181 -10.17 6.86 28.02
C LEU A 181 -10.26 5.84 29.17
N GLU A 182 -11.39 5.12 29.28
CA GLU A 182 -11.57 4.08 30.28
C GLU A 182 -10.63 2.89 30.05
N MET A 183 -10.58 2.35 28.82
CA MET A 183 -9.61 1.31 28.44
C MET A 183 -8.17 1.77 28.69
N MET A 184 -7.82 3.00 28.31
CA MET A 184 -6.49 3.55 28.58
C MET A 184 -6.17 3.59 30.08
N HIS A 185 -7.14 3.96 30.91
CA HIS A 185 -6.94 4.01 32.36
C HIS A 185 -6.79 2.61 32.97
N GLN A 186 -7.59 1.63 32.50
CA GLN A 186 -7.60 0.27 33.04
C GLN A 186 -6.40 -0.55 32.56
N ASP A 187 -6.12 -0.55 31.26
CA ASP A 187 -5.14 -1.45 30.64
C ASP A 187 -3.76 -0.81 30.47
N TYR A 188 -3.71 0.53 30.30
CA TYR A 188 -2.50 1.26 29.95
C TYR A 188 -2.29 2.50 30.84
N ASN A 189 -2.33 2.33 32.17
CA ASN A 189 -2.26 3.45 33.12
C ASN A 189 -1.05 4.38 32.86
N ALA A 190 -1.32 5.68 32.72
CA ALA A 190 -0.34 6.73 32.41
C ALA A 190 0.79 6.88 33.43
N SER A 191 0.64 6.38 34.66
CA SER A 191 1.73 6.39 35.66
C SER A 191 2.77 5.28 35.45
N VAL A 192 2.51 4.33 34.55
CA VAL A 192 3.37 3.17 34.28
C VAL A 192 3.73 3.07 32.80
N TRP A 193 2.73 3.27 31.93
CA TRP A 193 2.88 3.13 30.49
C TRP A 193 3.24 4.45 29.84
N THR A 194 4.26 4.41 28.98
CA THR A 194 4.50 5.47 27.99
C THR A 194 3.44 5.36 26.90
N HIS A 195 2.67 6.42 26.69
CA HIS A 195 1.67 6.50 25.62
C HIS A 195 2.28 7.11 24.37
N ILE A 196 2.22 6.39 23.26
CA ILE A 196 2.74 6.85 21.97
C ILE A 196 1.60 6.93 20.97
N TYR A 197 1.24 8.13 20.52
CA TYR A 197 0.23 8.36 19.51
C TYR A 197 0.89 8.55 18.17
N THR A 198 0.36 7.89 17.15
CA THR A 198 0.88 7.96 15.78
C THR A 198 -0.26 8.16 14.80
N ASP A 199 -0.02 9.00 13.80
CA ASP A 199 -0.97 9.24 12.71
C ASP A 199 -0.21 9.49 11.38
N GLY A 200 -0.86 9.20 10.26
CA GLY A 200 -0.35 9.34 8.91
C GLY A 200 -1.34 9.99 7.95
N SER A 201 -0.92 11.08 7.33
CA SER A 201 -1.69 11.80 6.31
C SER A 201 -1.01 11.73 4.95
N SER A 202 -1.75 11.82 3.86
CA SER A 202 -1.19 12.05 2.51
C SER A 202 -2.09 12.98 1.69
N ASP A 203 -1.48 13.79 0.83
CA ASP A 203 -2.19 14.65 -0.10
C ASP A 203 -2.80 13.84 -1.26
N GLY A 204 -4.09 14.07 -1.50
CA GLY A 204 -4.86 13.35 -2.52
C GLY A 204 -4.85 11.82 -2.39
N ALA A 205 -4.47 11.29 -1.21
CA ALA A 205 -4.28 9.86 -0.92
C ALA A 205 -3.12 9.16 -1.68
N ILE A 206 -2.26 9.90 -2.38
CA ILE A 206 -1.22 9.33 -3.24
C ILE A 206 0.11 10.10 -3.24
N LYS A 207 0.17 11.30 -2.67
CA LYS A 207 1.35 12.18 -2.71
C LYS A 207 1.65 12.80 -1.35
N ASN A 208 2.91 13.18 -1.13
CA ASN A 208 3.38 13.90 0.06
C ASN A 208 2.82 13.30 1.35
N GLY A 209 3.33 12.14 1.76
CA GLY A 209 2.93 11.54 3.03
C GLY A 209 3.53 12.31 4.20
N GLY A 210 2.79 12.54 5.27
CA GLY A 210 3.29 13.07 6.52
C GLY A 210 2.98 12.13 7.67
N SER A 211 3.92 12.00 8.60
CA SER A 211 3.81 11.18 9.80
C SER A 211 3.90 12.06 11.04
N GLY A 212 2.93 11.91 11.93
CA GLY A 212 2.86 12.58 13.22
C GLY A 212 3.09 11.60 14.36
N ILE A 213 3.93 11.98 15.31
CA ILE A 213 4.27 11.17 16.48
C ILE A 213 4.20 12.04 17.72
N LEU A 214 3.53 11.55 18.76
CA LEU A 214 3.50 12.15 20.07
C LEU A 214 3.76 11.09 21.14
N VAL A 215 4.78 11.28 21.96
CA VAL A 215 5.16 10.41 23.07
C VAL A 215 4.87 11.14 24.38
N ARG A 216 4.21 10.47 25.31
CA ARG A 216 3.96 10.93 26.67
C ARG A 216 4.53 9.92 27.66
N TYR A 217 5.52 10.35 28.43
CA TYR A 217 6.18 9.54 29.44
C TYR A 217 5.43 9.61 30.78
N PRO A 218 5.60 8.60 31.66
CA PRO A 218 4.95 8.57 32.98
C PRO A 218 5.31 9.71 33.93
N ASP A 219 6.49 10.30 33.75
CA ASP A 219 6.97 11.47 34.50
C ASP A 219 6.32 12.79 34.06
N GLY A 220 5.45 12.75 33.04
CA GLY A 220 4.76 13.91 32.49
C GLY A 220 5.52 14.59 31.36
N HIS A 221 6.73 14.17 31.03
CA HIS A 221 7.44 14.69 29.86
C HIS A 221 6.76 14.25 28.56
N THR A 222 6.75 15.15 27.57
CA THR A 222 6.16 14.90 26.26
C THR A 222 7.16 15.22 25.15
N LEU A 223 7.14 14.41 24.11
CA LEU A 223 7.96 14.58 22.91
C LEU A 223 7.07 14.46 21.68
N SER A 224 7.16 15.43 20.78
CA SER A 224 6.43 15.43 19.50
C SER A 224 7.39 15.45 18.33
N ARG A 225 7.10 14.70 17.26
CA ARG A 225 7.87 14.72 16.02
C ARG A 225 6.92 14.69 14.82
N SER A 226 7.29 15.41 13.78
CA SER A 226 6.58 15.44 12.50
C SER A 226 7.61 15.17 11.41
N LEU A 227 7.36 14.18 10.55
CA LEU A 227 8.31 13.68 9.55
C LEU A 227 7.65 13.50 8.18
N PRO A 228 8.40 13.64 7.07
CA PRO A 228 7.92 13.24 5.77
C PRO A 228 7.87 11.70 5.66
N ALA A 229 6.81 11.18 5.06
CA ALA A 229 6.57 9.76 4.76
C ALA A 229 6.65 9.44 3.26
N GLY A 230 7.31 10.32 2.49
CA GLY A 230 7.65 10.14 1.07
C GLY A 230 6.74 10.89 0.10
N GLU A 231 7.31 11.23 -1.07
CA GLU A 231 6.62 11.97 -2.14
C GLU A 231 5.45 11.18 -2.74
N LEU A 232 5.56 9.83 -2.80
CA LEU A 232 4.50 8.92 -3.25
C LEU A 232 4.09 8.03 -2.07
N SER A 233 3.13 8.51 -1.29
CA SER A 233 2.66 7.83 -0.09
C SER A 233 1.14 7.80 -0.05
N SER A 234 0.58 6.67 0.34
CA SER A 234 -0.84 6.57 0.71
C SER A 234 -1.00 6.82 2.21
N ASN A 235 -2.21 7.15 2.67
CA ASN A 235 -2.48 7.27 4.10
C ASN A 235 -1.98 6.04 4.87
N TYR A 236 -2.29 4.84 4.38
CA TYR A 236 -1.82 3.59 4.98
C TYR A 236 -0.29 3.50 5.12
N ARG A 237 0.47 3.93 4.11
CA ARG A 237 1.94 3.94 4.18
C ARG A 237 2.45 5.00 5.15
N ALA A 238 1.82 6.17 5.19
CA ALA A 238 2.14 7.23 6.14
C ALA A 238 1.90 6.79 7.59
N GLU A 239 0.84 6.04 7.84
CA GLU A 239 0.47 5.47 9.16
C GLU A 239 1.51 4.46 9.65
N LEU A 240 1.87 3.50 8.80
CA LEU A 240 2.92 2.54 9.10
C LEU A 240 4.28 3.20 9.29
N THR A 241 4.58 4.24 8.50
CA THR A 241 5.82 5.01 8.66
C THR A 241 5.84 5.72 10.01
N ALA A 242 4.72 6.33 10.43
CA ALA A 242 4.61 6.96 11.75
C ALA A 242 4.85 5.96 12.87
N LEU A 243 4.25 4.76 12.80
CA LEU A 243 4.51 3.68 13.74
C LEU A 243 5.99 3.28 13.75
N ARG A 244 6.59 3.02 12.58
CA ARG A 244 8.01 2.62 12.49
C ARG A 244 8.93 3.64 13.15
N GLU A 245 8.76 4.91 12.80
CA GLU A 245 9.59 6.00 13.33
C GLU A 245 9.35 6.23 14.83
N ALA A 246 8.12 6.02 15.31
CA ALA A 246 7.82 6.09 16.73
C ALA A 246 8.51 4.97 17.51
N VAL A 247 8.56 3.75 16.97
CA VAL A 247 9.29 2.64 17.58
C VAL A 247 10.78 2.94 17.63
N SER A 248 11.36 3.44 16.53
CA SER A 248 12.78 3.86 16.49
C SER A 248 13.08 4.93 17.54
N LEU A 249 12.21 5.93 17.67
CA LEU A 249 12.35 7.03 18.63
C LEU A 249 12.37 6.54 20.08
N VAL A 250 11.44 5.66 20.44
CA VAL A 250 11.35 5.11 21.80
C VAL A 250 12.48 4.11 22.08
N SER A 251 12.99 3.44 21.04
CA SER A 251 14.10 2.48 21.18
C SER A 251 15.43 3.13 21.56
N GLU A 252 15.60 4.44 21.36
CA GLU A 252 16.79 5.18 21.85
C GLU A 252 16.87 5.17 23.39
N HIS A 253 15.71 5.24 24.06
CA HIS A 253 15.59 5.23 25.51
C HIS A 253 14.39 4.35 25.92
N PRO A 254 14.54 3.01 25.89
CA PRO A 254 13.43 2.08 26.02
C PRO A 254 12.78 2.17 27.41
N PRO A 255 11.47 2.49 27.51
CA PRO A 255 10.75 2.51 28.77
C PRO A 255 10.46 1.09 29.25
N SER A 256 9.97 0.93 30.47
CA SER A 256 9.55 -0.40 30.95
C SER A 256 8.26 -0.88 30.28
N HIS A 257 7.34 0.03 29.98
CA HIS A 257 6.04 -0.25 29.36
C HIS A 257 5.74 0.79 28.29
N ALA A 258 5.36 0.36 27.08
CA ALA A 258 5.05 1.23 25.95
C ALA A 258 3.79 0.75 25.22
N VAL A 259 2.84 1.65 24.99
CA VAL A 259 1.68 1.39 24.14
C VAL A 259 1.65 2.35 22.96
N PHE A 260 1.63 1.78 21.75
CA PHE A 260 1.46 2.49 20.50
C PHE A 260 -0.02 2.56 20.15
N LEU A 261 -0.58 3.77 20.13
CA LEU A 261 -1.97 4.10 19.89
C LEU A 261 -2.08 4.67 18.47
N THR A 262 -2.78 3.96 17.59
CA THR A 262 -3.03 4.35 16.20
C THR A 262 -4.50 4.17 15.88
N ASP A 263 -5.05 5.01 15.02
CA ASP A 263 -6.42 4.84 14.53
C ASP A 263 -6.52 4.02 13.23
N CYS A 264 -5.39 3.59 12.69
CA CYS A 264 -5.29 2.73 11.52
C CYS A 264 -5.39 1.24 11.90
N ARG A 265 -6.63 0.72 12.05
CA ARG A 265 -6.90 -0.69 12.38
C ARG A 265 -6.19 -1.66 11.43
N SER A 266 -6.12 -1.33 10.14
CA SER A 266 -5.45 -2.13 9.13
C SER A 266 -3.93 -2.22 9.34
N ALA A 267 -3.29 -1.18 9.89
CA ALA A 267 -1.87 -1.22 10.21
C ALA A 267 -1.60 -2.19 11.36
N VAL A 268 -2.44 -2.18 12.41
CA VAL A 268 -2.31 -3.14 13.52
C VAL A 268 -2.50 -4.59 13.03
N GLN A 269 -3.49 -4.82 12.17
CA GLN A 269 -3.74 -6.14 11.57
C GLN A 269 -2.60 -6.60 10.66
N SER A 270 -2.03 -5.71 9.85
CA SER A 270 -0.93 -6.10 8.96
C SER A 270 0.34 -6.42 9.72
N LEU A 271 0.61 -5.76 10.85
CA LEU A 271 1.76 -6.09 11.70
C LEU A 271 1.67 -7.46 12.36
N GLN A 272 0.47 -8.04 12.50
CA GLN A 272 0.30 -9.44 12.94
C GLN A 272 0.68 -10.46 11.84
N SER A 273 0.64 -10.05 10.56
CA SER A 273 0.93 -10.91 9.41
C SER A 273 1.50 -10.08 8.26
N PRO A 274 2.74 -9.57 8.41
CA PRO A 274 3.30 -8.56 7.52
C PRO A 274 3.59 -9.14 6.14
N LYS A 275 3.16 -8.42 5.10
CA LYS A 275 3.31 -8.79 3.69
C LYS A 275 4.32 -7.90 3.00
N GLU A 276 4.32 -6.61 3.30
CA GLU A 276 5.22 -5.62 2.71
C GLU A 276 6.47 -5.36 3.58
N GLN A 277 7.55 -4.86 2.96
CA GLN A 277 8.81 -4.59 3.65
C GLN A 277 8.65 -3.63 4.82
N LEU A 278 7.86 -2.55 4.66
CA LEU A 278 7.63 -1.56 5.72
C LEU A 278 6.94 -2.18 6.94
N GLU A 279 5.97 -3.06 6.74
CA GLU A 279 5.28 -3.79 7.81
C GLU A 279 6.27 -4.72 8.54
N ARG A 280 7.13 -5.40 7.78
CA ARG A 280 8.17 -6.30 8.32
C ARG A 280 9.21 -5.55 9.15
N ASP A 281 9.71 -4.43 8.65
CA ASP A 281 10.70 -3.61 9.36
C ASP A 281 10.11 -3.06 10.66
N THR A 282 8.86 -2.59 10.60
CA THR A 282 8.12 -2.11 11.78
C THR A 282 7.92 -3.23 12.81
N GLN A 283 7.48 -4.41 12.37
CA GLN A 283 7.31 -5.58 13.23
C GLN A 283 8.63 -5.99 13.89
N ARG A 284 9.74 -6.00 13.13
CA ARG A 284 11.08 -6.31 13.67
C ARG A 284 11.52 -5.34 14.75
N LEU A 285 11.34 -4.05 14.52
CA LEU A 285 11.66 -3.02 15.51
C LEU A 285 10.83 -3.21 16.79
N LEU A 286 9.54 -3.50 16.66
CA LEU A 286 8.66 -3.81 17.79
C LEU A 286 9.14 -5.06 18.55
N CYS A 287 9.51 -6.13 17.83
CA CYS A 287 10.04 -7.35 18.45
C CYS A 287 11.35 -7.08 19.19
N THR A 288 12.27 -6.30 18.62
CA THR A 288 13.51 -5.89 19.28
C THR A 288 13.23 -5.07 20.54
N LEU A 289 12.33 -4.08 20.47
CA LEU A 289 11.92 -3.28 21.62
C LEU A 289 11.28 -4.17 22.72
N SER A 290 10.52 -5.17 22.33
CA SER A 290 9.85 -6.11 23.26
C SER A 290 10.81 -7.01 24.05
N GLN A 291 12.11 -7.00 23.72
CA GLN A 291 13.12 -7.72 24.49
C GLN A 291 13.38 -7.08 25.85
N SER A 292 13.22 -5.76 25.97
CA SER A 292 13.45 -4.97 27.19
C SER A 292 12.21 -4.21 27.69
N THR A 293 11.20 -4.06 26.83
CA THR A 293 9.98 -3.28 27.10
C THR A 293 8.75 -4.18 27.02
N ASN A 294 7.74 -3.97 27.86
CA ASN A 294 6.42 -4.54 27.62
C ASN A 294 5.69 -3.69 26.57
N VAL A 295 5.48 -4.25 25.38
CA VAL A 295 5.01 -3.51 24.19
C VAL A 295 3.59 -3.94 23.80
N ALA A 296 2.71 -2.95 23.67
CA ALA A 296 1.38 -3.10 23.09
C ALA A 296 1.20 -2.17 21.88
N VAL A 297 0.48 -2.63 20.86
CA VAL A 297 0.00 -1.83 19.73
C VAL A 297 -1.52 -1.91 19.74
N GLN A 298 -2.16 -0.82 20.11
CA GLN A 298 -3.60 -0.73 20.37
C GLN A 298 -4.25 0.18 19.33
N TRP A 299 -5.26 -0.35 18.63
CA TRP A 299 -6.13 0.47 17.80
C TRP A 299 -7.06 1.34 18.65
N ILE A 300 -7.22 2.62 18.27
CA ILE A 300 -8.16 3.58 18.87
C ILE A 300 -9.06 4.24 17.81
N PRO A 301 -10.26 4.71 18.16
CA PRO A 301 -11.14 5.36 17.19
C PRO A 301 -10.64 6.76 16.78
N ALA A 302 -10.41 6.95 15.47
CA ALA A 302 -10.21 8.27 14.85
C ALA A 302 -11.36 9.28 15.12
N HIS A 303 -11.03 10.57 15.16
CA HIS A 303 -11.93 11.74 15.17
C HIS A 303 -13.00 11.76 16.27
N CYS A 304 -12.72 11.20 17.45
CA CYS A 304 -13.65 11.20 18.57
C CYS A 304 -13.35 12.25 19.67
N GLY A 305 -12.50 13.25 19.44
CA GLY A 305 -12.18 14.25 20.46
C GLY A 305 -11.03 13.86 21.41
N LEU A 306 -10.21 12.88 21.04
CA LEU A 306 -9.02 12.49 21.82
C LEU A 306 -7.88 13.45 21.52
N SER A 307 -7.65 14.40 22.44
CA SER A 307 -6.72 15.52 22.25
C SER A 307 -5.32 15.12 21.78
N TRP A 308 -4.78 14.02 22.31
CA TRP A 308 -3.45 13.53 21.94
C TRP A 308 -3.39 12.83 20.58
N ASN A 309 -4.48 12.17 20.17
CA ASN A 309 -4.58 11.62 18.82
C ASN A 309 -4.77 12.75 17.80
N GLU A 310 -5.58 13.75 18.12
CA GLU A 310 -5.79 14.93 17.27
C GLU A 310 -4.52 15.79 17.12
N GLU A 311 -3.64 15.78 18.13
CA GLU A 311 -2.29 16.36 18.01
C GLU A 311 -1.44 15.58 17.01
N ALA A 312 -1.45 14.24 17.06
CA ALA A 312 -0.72 13.41 16.10
C ALA A 312 -1.24 13.63 14.66
N ASP A 313 -2.56 13.68 14.46
CA ASP A 313 -3.20 14.01 13.16
C ASP A 313 -2.70 15.36 12.62
N ARG A 314 -2.69 16.39 13.48
CA ARG A 314 -2.20 17.71 13.07
C ARG A 314 -0.71 17.67 12.70
N LEU A 315 0.11 16.95 13.45
CA LEU A 315 1.54 16.79 13.14
C LEU A 315 1.75 16.07 11.82
N ALA A 316 0.96 15.05 11.50
CA ALA A 316 0.98 14.36 10.22
C ALA A 316 0.57 15.31 9.07
N ALA A 317 -0.42 16.17 9.31
CA ALA A 317 -0.91 17.12 8.32
C ALA A 317 0.14 18.15 7.87
N ILE A 318 1.11 18.52 8.74
CA ILE A 318 2.17 19.50 8.44
C ILE A 318 2.95 19.11 7.17
N TRP A 319 3.46 17.88 7.09
CA TRP A 319 4.25 17.42 5.95
C TRP A 319 3.42 16.97 4.76
N SER A 320 2.14 16.63 4.98
CA SER A 320 1.26 16.29 3.85
C SER A 320 0.90 17.49 2.97
N ARG A 321 0.93 18.69 3.55
CA ARG A 321 0.59 19.94 2.85
C ARG A 321 1.82 20.68 2.31
N GLN A 322 3.02 20.15 2.53
CA GLN A 322 4.28 20.74 2.07
C GLN A 322 4.86 19.96 0.90
N ASP A 323 5.56 20.68 0.02
CA ASP A 323 6.23 20.10 -1.13
C ASP A 323 7.54 19.41 -0.70
N GLN A 324 7.60 18.09 -0.80
CA GLN A 324 8.72 17.29 -0.29
C GLN A 324 9.92 17.24 -1.25
N GLN A 325 9.84 17.92 -2.41
CA GLN A 325 10.88 17.99 -3.43
C GLN A 325 12.21 18.61 -2.98
N SER A 326 12.27 19.25 -1.81
CA SER A 326 13.46 19.95 -1.31
C SER A 326 14.36 19.11 -0.36
N LEU A 327 13.94 17.91 0.03
CA LEU A 327 14.63 17.11 1.07
C LEU A 327 15.51 15.97 0.53
N THR A 328 15.69 15.81 -0.78
CA THR A 328 16.79 15.00 -1.31
C THR A 328 18.11 15.63 -0.90
N VAL A 329 18.68 15.14 0.20
CA VAL A 329 20.07 15.34 0.58
C VAL A 329 20.90 15.02 -0.66
N LYS A 330 21.50 16.04 -1.27
CA LYS A 330 22.51 15.83 -2.32
C LYS A 330 23.57 14.91 -1.70
N PRO A 331 23.87 13.75 -2.28
CA PRO A 331 24.99 12.95 -1.80
C PRO A 331 26.23 13.83 -1.81
N LYS A 332 26.99 13.82 -0.70
CA LYS A 332 28.28 14.51 -0.62
C LYS A 332 29.11 14.05 -1.83
N PRO A 333 29.65 14.96 -2.65
CA PRO A 333 30.62 14.58 -3.65
C PRO A 333 31.82 13.96 -2.93
N TRP A 334 32.27 12.82 -3.45
CA TRP A 334 33.52 12.18 -3.07
C TRP A 334 34.69 13.14 -3.21
#